data_AF-A0A7Y5J716-F1
#
_entry.id   AF-A0A7Y5J716-F1
#
_cell.length_a   1.000
_cell.length_b   1.000
_cell.length_c   1.000
_cell.angle_alpha   90.00
_cell.angle_beta   90.00
_cell.angle_gamma   90.00
#
_symmetry.space_group_name_H-M   'P 1'
#
loop_
_entity.id
_entity.type
_entity.pdbx_description
1 polymer ?
#
loop_
_entity_poly.entity_id
_entity_poly.type
_entity_poly.pdbx_seq_one_letter_code
_entity_poly.pdbx_strand_id
1 'polypeptide(L)' 'MTEQVKTRQQIADEYGVSRKTLYNWLKREGIAIKNGLVTPKEQRIIYEKFGAPQNHLYEQLDF' A
#
# COMPACT_ATOMS: atom_id res chain seq x y z
N MET A 1 -8.78 6.77 -16.36
CA MET A 1 -8.19 5.59 -15.68
C MET A 1 -8.58 5.67 -14.22
N THR A 2 -9.46 4.80 -13.75
CA THR A 2 -9.99 4.81 -12.38
C THR A 2 -8.96 4.23 -11.43
N GLU A 3 -8.25 5.07 -10.67
CA GLU A 3 -7.40 4.61 -9.57
C GLU A 3 -8.31 3.92 -8.54
N GLN A 4 -8.24 2.59 -8.47
CA GLN A 4 -9.09 1.82 -7.57
C GLN A 4 -8.66 2.05 -6.12
N VAL A 5 -9.64 2.08 -5.22
CA VAL A 5 -9.38 2.08 -3.77
C VAL A 5 -8.72 0.76 -3.39
N LYS A 6 -7.55 0.83 -2.77
CA LYS A 6 -6.81 -0.34 -2.29
C LYS A 6 -6.94 -0.47 -0.78
N THR A 7 -6.83 -1.69 -0.29
CA THR A 7 -6.70 -1.92 1.15
C THR A 7 -5.24 -1.79 1.57
N ARG A 8 -5.00 -1.57 2.86
CA ARG A 8 -3.62 -1.60 3.41
C ARG A 8 -2.95 -2.96 3.20
N GLN A 9 -3.73 -4.03 3.14
CA GLN A 9 -3.21 -5.37 2.87
C GLN A 9 -2.69 -5.45 1.43
N GLN A 10 -3.47 -4.97 0.45
CA GLN A 10 -3.03 -4.93 -0.96
C GLN A 10 -1.77 -4.09 -1.12
N ILE A 11 -1.72 -2.88 -0.56
CA ILE A 11 -0.51 -2.05 -0.63
C ILE A 11 0.69 -2.76 0.00
N ALA A 12 0.50 -3.41 1.15
CA ALA A 12 1.58 -4.14 1.80
C ALA A 12 2.08 -5.30 0.92
N ASP A 13 1.16 -6.00 0.24
CA ASP A 13 1.46 -7.07 -0.71
C ASP A 13 2.25 -6.57 -1.92
N GLU A 14 1.88 -5.41 -2.47
CA GLU A 14 2.63 -4.73 -3.54
C GLU A 14 4.07 -4.39 -3.13
N TYR A 15 4.27 -4.08 -1.85
CA TYR A 15 5.61 -3.85 -1.30
C TYR A 15 6.31 -5.14 -0.84
N GLY A 16 5.65 -6.30 -0.88
CA GLY A 16 6.19 -7.56 -0.35
C GLY A 16 6.42 -7.53 1.17
N VAL A 17 5.69 -6.69 1.90
CA VAL A 17 5.83 -6.52 3.35
C VAL A 17 4.56 -6.93 4.09
N SER A 18 4.70 -7.25 5.37
CA SER A 18 3.52 -7.46 6.21
C SER A 18 2.73 -6.16 6.40
N ARG A 19 1.41 -6.26 6.56
CA ARG A 19 0.54 -5.11 6.93
C ARG A 19 1.06 -4.35 8.16
N LYS A 20 1.66 -5.06 9.13
CA LYS A 20 2.24 -4.46 10.34
C LYS A 20 3.49 -3.63 10.01
N THR A 21 4.32 -4.10 9.09
CA THR A 21 5.47 -3.35 8.57
C THR A 21 5.00 -2.06 7.90
N LEU A 22 4.02 -2.15 6.99
CA LEU A 22 3.45 -0.98 6.35
C LEU A 22 2.85 0.00 7.38
N TYR A 23 2.12 -0.50 8.38
CA TYR A 23 1.60 0.34 9.46
C TYR A 23 2.71 1.08 10.22
N ASN A 24 3.81 0.41 10.55
CA ASN A 24 4.93 1.05 11.24
C ASN A 24 5.61 2.12 10.37
N TRP A 25 5.73 1.88 9.06
CA TRP A 25 6.26 2.86 8.11
C TRP A 25 5.38 4.10 8.03
N LEU A 26 4.07 3.91 7.85
CA LEU A 26 3.08 5.00 7.83
C LEU A 26 3.12 5.80 9.14
N LYS A 27 3.18 5.11 10.28
CA LYS A 27 3.29 5.75 11.60
C LYS A 27 4.58 6.55 11.73
N ARG A 28 5.71 6.03 11.23
CA ARG A 28 7.02 6.71 11.28
C ARG A 28 7.03 7.99 10.43
N GLU A 29 6.38 7.95 9.27
CA GLU A 29 6.24 9.11 8.38
C GLU A 29 5.09 10.06 8.78
N GLY A 30 4.33 9.76 9.84
CA GLY A 30 3.18 10.56 10.27
C GLY A 30 1.96 10.48 9.34
N ILE A 31 1.88 9.46 8.48
CA ILE A 31 0.78 9.25 7.54
C ILE A 31 -0.37 8.56 8.27
N ALA A 32 -1.36 9.35 8.69
CA ALA A 32 -2.56 8.85 9.35
C ALA A 32 -3.63 8.45 8.33
N ILE A 33 -3.65 7.16 7.97
CA ILE A 33 -4.73 6.60 7.13
C ILE A 33 -5.90 6.24 8.04
N LYS A 34 -7.12 6.66 7.70
CA LYS A 34 -8.33 6.27 8.43
C LYS A 34 -8.58 4.76 8.29
N ASN A 35 -9.15 4.13 9.31
CA ASN A 35 -9.39 2.68 9.31
C ASN A 35 -10.21 2.25 8.09
N GLY A 36 -9.72 1.25 7.34
CA GLY A 36 -10.39 0.71 6.17
C GLY A 36 -9.59 0.90 4.88
N LEU A 37 -10.19 1.62 3.93
CA LEU A 37 -9.72 1.80 2.56
C LEU A 37 -8.65 2.90 2.46
N VAL A 38 -7.66 2.66 1.61
CA VAL A 38 -6.67 3.66 1.22
C VAL A 38 -7.15 4.33 -0.05
N THR A 39 -7.49 5.59 0.05
CA THR A 39 -7.95 6.37 -1.11
C THR A 39 -6.83 6.50 -2.14
N PRO A 40 -7.16 6.72 -3.43
CA PRO A 40 -6.15 6.97 -4.47
C PRO A 40 -5.16 8.09 -4.11
N LYS A 41 -5.65 9.12 -3.41
CA LYS A 41 -4.81 10.23 -2.94
C LYS A 41 -3.80 9.77 -1.89
N GLU A 42 -4.22 8.95 -0.93
CA GLU A 42 -3.32 8.37 0.07
C GLU A 42 -2.34 7.38 -0.56
N GLN A 43 -2.80 6.56 -1.53
CA GLN A 43 -1.92 5.66 -2.29
C GLN A 43 -0.78 6.43 -2.98
N ARG A 44 -1.09 7.54 -3.64
CA ARG A 44 -0.06 8.39 -4.27
C ARG A 44 0.96 8.91 -3.26
N ILE A 45 0.51 9.41 -2.11
CA ILE A 45 1.43 9.89 -1.06
C ILE A 45 2.36 8.77 -0.60
N ILE A 46 1.84 7.55 -0.43
CA ILE A 46 2.64 6.38 -0.04
C ILE A 46 3.66 6.06 -1.14
N TYR A 47 3.24 6.00 -2.40
CA TYR A 47 4.11 5.68 -3.53
C TYR A 47 5.17 6.76 -3.77
N GLU A 48 4.85 8.04 -3.56
CA GLU A 48 5.82 9.14 -3.62
C GLU A 48 6.84 9.07 -2.47
N LYS A 49 6.41 8.65 -1.28
CA LYS A 49 7.26 8.56 -0.08
C LYS A 49 8.16 7.33 -0.04
N PHE A 50 7.62 6.17 -0.37
CA PHE A 50 8.32 4.88 -0.27
C PHE A 50 8.84 4.37 -1.62
N GLY A 51 8.57 5.10 -2.70
CA GLY A 51 8.80 4.65 -4.07
C GLY A 51 7.65 3.80 -4.59
N ALA A 52 7.52 3.71 -5.91
CA ALA A 52 6.54 2.82 -6.52
C ALA A 52 6.85 1.36 -6.14
N PRO A 53 5.85 0.58 -5.69
CA PRO A 53 6.08 -0.83 -5.38
C PRO A 53 6.57 -1.56 -6.63
N GLN A 54 7.66 -2.31 -6.49
CA GLN A 54 8.26 -3.06 -7.59
C GLN A 54 7.55 -4.38 -7.90
N ASN A 55 6.62 -4.81 -7.03
CA ASN A 55 6.07 -6.14 -7.11
C ASN A 55 4.81 -6.18 -7.98
N HIS A 56 5.01 -6.52 -9.25
CA HIS A 56 3.94 -6.93 -10.18
C HIS A 56 3.78 -8.46 -10.24
N LEU A 57 4.33 -9.23 -9.28
CA LEU A 57 4.65 -10.66 -9.47
C LEU A 57 3.79 -11.68 -8.70
N TYR A 58 2.67 -11.31 -8.05
CA TYR A 58 1.81 -12.30 -7.38
C TYR A 58 0.41 -12.48 -7.98
N GLU A 59 0.11 -11.88 -9.13
CA GLU A 59 -1.14 -12.14 -9.87
C GLU A 59 -1.15 -13.47 -10.63
N GLN A 60 -0.14 -14.34 -10.45
CA GLN A 60 -0.06 -15.66 -11.10
C GLN A 60 0.11 -16.86 -10.16
N LEU A 61 0.00 -16.69 -8.84
CA LEU A 61 0.11 -17.81 -7.90
C LEU A 61 -1.19 -17.94 -7.09
N ASP A 62 -2.25 -18.37 -7.79
CA ASP A 62 -3.32 -19.16 -7.19
C ASP A 62 -2.72 -20.50 -6.71
N PHE A 63 -2.63 -20.67 -5.39
CA PHE A 63 -2.31 -21.96 -4.74
C PHE A 63 -3.58 -22.57 -4.16
#